data_AF-A0A1X2GH54-F1
#
_entry.id   AF-A0A1X2GH54-F1
#
_cell.length_a   1.000
_cell.length_b   1.000
_cell.length_c   1.000
_cell.angle_alpha   90.00
_cell.angle_beta   90.00
_cell.angle_gamma   90.00
#
_symmetry.space_group_name_H-M   'P 1'
#
loop_
_entity.id
_entity.type
_entity.pdbx_description
1 polymer ?
#
loop_
_entity_poly.entity_id
_entity_poly.type
_entity_poly.pdbx_seq_one_letter_code
_entity_poly.pdbx_strand_id
1 'polypeptide(L)'
;NNELRRQIHIQSEQKRRAQIKCGFEELRNELPTCLNKKMSKVALLHRTVQHIQHLKSTQMTILAELERLAQENEQLRRFQQSVVQKQTMGHMYSL
;
A
#
# COMPACT_ATOMS: atom_id res chain seq x y z
N ASN A 1 44.66 11.26 -27.36
CA ASN A 1 44.35 10.56 -26.09
C ASN A 1 43.19 11.22 -25.31
N ASN A 2 43.13 12.56 -25.20
CA ASN A 2 42.02 13.26 -24.51
C ASN A 2 40.64 13.11 -25.16
N GLU A 3 40.56 13.05 -26.49
CA GLU A 3 39.27 12.89 -27.19
C GLU A 3 38.62 11.53 -26.91
N LEU A 4 39.41 10.46 -26.83
CA LEU A 4 38.91 9.13 -26.48
C LEU A 4 38.30 9.11 -25.07
N ARG A 5 38.98 9.74 -24.09
CA ARG A 5 38.46 9.86 -22.72
C ARG A 5 37.16 10.67 -22.67
N ARG A 6 37.09 11.76 -23.45
CA ARG A 6 35.89 12.58 -23.58
C ARG A 6 34.71 11.76 -24.14
N GLN A 7 34.95 10.97 -25.20
CA GLN A 7 33.92 10.12 -25.80
C GLN A 7 33.42 9.04 -24.82
N ILE A 8 34.32 8.36 -24.10
CA ILE A 8 33.96 7.37 -23.08
C ILE A 8 33.10 8.01 -21.99
N HIS A 9 33.49 9.20 -21.51
CA HIS A 9 32.72 9.93 -20.51
C HIS A 9 31.30 10.27 -21.00
N ILE A 10 31.18 10.77 -22.23
CA ILE A 10 29.87 11.10 -22.84
C ILE A 10 28.98 9.85 -22.95
N GLN A 11 29.52 8.72 -23.42
CA GLN A 11 28.76 7.48 -23.56
C GLN A 11 28.30 6.92 -22.21
N SER A 12 29.20 6.91 -21.22
CA SER A 12 28.88 6.48 -19.85
C SER A 12 27.76 7.34 -19.24
N GLU A 13 27.86 8.66 -19.40
CA GLU A 13 26.85 9.61 -18.93
C GLU A 13 25.49 9.41 -19.65
N GLN A 14 25.50 9.20 -20.97
CA GLN A 14 24.29 8.91 -21.73
C GLN A 14 23.61 7.63 -21.23
N LYS A 15 24.39 6.57 -20.96
CA LYS A 15 23.88 5.32 -20.38
C LYS A 15 23.25 5.56 -19.01
N ARG A 16 23.90 6.33 -18.12
CA ARG A 16 23.32 6.66 -16.80
C ARG A 16 22.00 7.41 -16.95
N ARG A 17 21.94 8.41 -17.84
CA ARG A 17 20.71 9.17 -18.09
C ARG A 17 19.59 8.33 -18.69
N ALA A 18 19.90 7.38 -19.57
CA ALA A 18 18.92 6.44 -20.11
C ALA A 18 18.32 5.55 -19.01
N GLN A 19 19.16 5.01 -18.12
CA GLN A 19 18.69 4.22 -16.97
C GLN A 19 17.77 5.03 -16.05
N ILE A 20 18.15 6.27 -15.72
CA ILE A 20 17.31 7.17 -14.92
C ILE A 20 15.97 7.43 -15.62
N LYS A 21 15.98 7.62 -16.95
CA LYS A 21 14.76 7.82 -17.73
C LYS A 21 13.84 6.60 -17.65
N CYS A 22 14.36 5.39 -17.85
CA CYS A 22 13.59 4.16 -17.70
C CYS A 22 13.00 4.04 -16.28
N GLY A 23 13.77 4.33 -15.24
CA GLY A 23 13.26 4.31 -13.87
C GLY A 23 12.11 5.31 -13.61
N PHE A 24 12.11 6.47 -14.25
CA PHE A 24 10.97 7.40 -14.19
C PHE A 24 9.75 6.89 -14.98
N GLU A 25 9.95 6.16 -16.07
CA GLU A 25 8.87 5.54 -16.85
C GLU A 25 8.22 4.40 -16.05
N GLU A 26 9.01 3.55 -15.41
CA GLU A 26 8.54 2.52 -14.47
C GLU A 26 7.79 3.14 -13.29
N LEU A 27 8.38 4.13 -12.61
CA LEU A 27 7.75 4.80 -11.47
C LEU A 27 6.38 5.40 -11.82
N ARG A 28 6.22 5.90 -13.05
CA ARG A 28 4.95 6.45 -13.50
C ARG A 28 3.88 5.38 -13.70
N ASN A 29 4.27 4.18 -14.15
CA ASN A 29 3.36 3.07 -14.35
C ASN A 29 2.84 2.50 -13.02
N GLU A 30 3.65 2.58 -11.96
CA GLU A 30 3.26 2.18 -10.59
C GLU A 30 2.26 3.13 -9.91
N LEU A 31 2.04 4.34 -10.46
CA LEU A 31 1.15 5.34 -9.85
C LEU A 31 -0.21 5.39 -10.56
N PRO A 32 -1.32 5.02 -9.88
CA PRO A 32 -2.65 4.94 -10.48
C PRO A 32 -3.11 6.25 -11.15
N THR A 33 -2.74 7.38 -10.57
CA THR A 33 -3.17 8.71 -11.05
C THR A 33 -2.30 9.27 -12.18
N CYS A 34 -1.12 8.69 -12.41
CA CYS A 34 -0.09 9.20 -13.32
C CYS A 34 0.05 8.33 -14.59
N LEU A 35 -0.60 7.16 -14.63
CA LEU A 35 -0.66 6.29 -15.78
C LEU A 35 -1.12 7.07 -17.02
N ASN A 36 -0.39 6.94 -18.13
CA ASN A 36 -0.67 7.60 -19.41
C ASN A 36 -0.70 9.15 -19.41
N LYS A 37 -0.40 9.84 -18.29
CA LYS A 37 -0.37 11.33 -18.23
C LYS A 37 1.03 11.94 -18.27
N LYS A 38 1.33 12.83 -19.23
CA LYS A 38 2.62 13.54 -19.25
C LYS A 38 2.81 14.36 -17.97
N MET A 39 3.93 14.16 -17.28
CA MET A 39 4.27 14.86 -16.04
C MET A 39 5.73 15.26 -16.01
N SER A 40 6.04 16.34 -15.29
CA SER A 40 7.43 16.71 -15.00
C SER A 40 8.04 15.74 -13.98
N LYS A 41 9.37 15.61 -13.96
CA LYS A 41 10.08 14.77 -12.99
C LYS A 41 9.74 15.15 -11.55
N VAL A 42 9.71 16.46 -11.25
CA VAL A 42 9.37 16.98 -9.91
C VAL A 42 7.93 16.61 -9.54
N ALA A 43 6.98 16.79 -10.45
CA ALA A 43 5.59 16.46 -10.18
C ALA A 43 5.42 14.95 -9.94
N LEU A 44 6.10 14.10 -10.72
CA LEU A 44 6.07 12.65 -10.54
C LEU A 44 6.62 12.25 -9.16
N LEU A 45 7.77 12.79 -8.74
CA LEU A 45 8.34 12.53 -7.42
C LEU A 45 7.40 12.96 -6.28
N HIS A 46 6.79 14.15 -6.37
CA HIS A 46 5.81 14.59 -5.37
C HIS A 46 4.59 13.67 -5.31
N ARG A 47 4.08 13.22 -6.46
CA ARG A 47 2.95 12.27 -6.52
C ARG A 47 3.32 10.93 -5.91
N THR A 48 4.55 10.45 -6.12
CA THR A 48 5.06 9.23 -5.47
C THR A 48 5.03 9.36 -3.95
N VAL A 49 5.56 10.45 -3.40
CA VAL A 49 5.57 10.69 -1.94
C VAL A 49 4.15 10.72 -1.39
N GLN A 50 3.25 11.46 -2.04
CA GLN A 50 1.83 11.52 -1.65
C GLN A 50 1.17 10.14 -1.68
N HIS A 51 1.44 9.34 -2.71
CA HIS A 51 0.88 8.00 -2.84
C HIS A 51 1.38 7.07 -1.72
N ILE A 52 2.67 7.09 -1.41
CA ILE A 52 3.25 6.32 -0.31
C ILE A 52 2.61 6.72 1.04
N GLN A 53 2.46 8.02 1.30
CA GLN A 53 1.82 8.52 2.52
C GLN A 53 0.35 8.06 2.61
N HIS A 54 -0.38 8.12 1.50
CA HIS A 54 -1.75 7.64 1.42
C HIS A 54 -1.84 6.14 1.70
N LEU A 55 -0.99 5.31 1.06
CA LEU A 55 -0.96 3.87 1.29
C LEU A 55 -0.70 3.52 2.77
N LYS A 56 0.25 4.22 3.41
CA LYS A 56 0.52 4.04 4.85
C LYS A 56 -0.69 4.38 5.71
N SER A 57 -1.35 5.51 5.44
CA SER A 57 -2.56 5.90 6.16
C SER A 57 -3.69 4.88 5.97
N THR A 58 -3.92 4.44 4.74
CA THR A 58 -4.96 3.44 4.43
C THR A 58 -4.66 2.10 5.10
N GLN A 59 -3.39 1.67 5.13
CA GLN A 59 -2.98 0.46 5.85
C GLN A 59 -3.31 0.56 7.34
N MET A 60 -3.00 1.69 7.99
CA MET A 60 -3.32 1.90 9.40
C MET A 60 -4.83 1.85 9.66
N THR A 61 -5.63 2.50 8.80
CA THR A 61 -7.10 2.45 8.92
C THR A 61 -7.64 1.03 8.76
N ILE A 62 -7.15 0.27 7.78
CA ILE A 62 -7.57 -1.13 7.56
C ILE A 62 -7.23 -2.00 8.78
N LEU A 63 -6.04 -1.85 9.35
CA LEU A 63 -5.64 -2.61 10.54
C LEU A 63 -6.52 -2.29 11.74
N ALA A 64 -6.85 -1.01 11.95
CA ALA A 64 -7.75 -0.60 13.03
C ALA A 64 -9.17 -1.16 12.86
N GLU A 65 -9.71 -1.17 11.64
CA GLU A 65 -11.03 -1.77 11.38
C GLU A 65 -11.02 -3.30 11.54
N LEU A 66 -9.93 -3.97 11.14
CA LEU A 66 -9.77 -5.41 11.38
C LEU A 66 -9.78 -5.74 12.86
N GLU A 67 -9.07 -4.97 13.68
CA GLU A 67 -9.06 -5.15 15.13
C GLU A 67 -10.45 -4.91 15.74
N ARG A 68 -11.13 -3.84 15.32
CA ARG A 68 -12.49 -3.52 15.77
C ARG A 68 -13.47 -4.66 15.44
N LEU A 69 -13.45 -5.16 14.20
CA LEU A 69 -14.29 -6.26 13.75
C LEU A 69 -13.96 -7.58 14.45
N ALA A 70 -12.69 -7.83 14.77
CA ALA A 70 -12.27 -9.00 15.53
C ALA A 70 -12.84 -8.98 16.95
N GLN A 71 -12.77 -7.83 17.64
CA GLN A 71 -13.33 -7.63 18.97
C GLN A 71 -14.87 -7.78 18.96
N GLU A 72 -15.54 -7.19 17.97
CA GLU A 72 -17.00 -7.31 17.81
C GLU A 72 -17.42 -8.78 17.60
N ASN A 73 -16.71 -9.51 16.75
CA ASN A 73 -16.96 -10.94 16.55
C ASN A 73 -16.76 -11.76 17.83
N GLU A 74 -15.73 -11.45 18.62
CA GLU A 74 -15.50 -12.13 19.89
C GLU A 74 -16.64 -11.87 20.88
N GLN A 75 -17.10 -10.62 20.98
CA GLN A 75 -18.24 -10.25 21.83
C GLN A 75 -19.52 -10.98 21.40
N LEU A 76 -19.80 -11.03 20.09
CA LEU A 76 -20.95 -11.76 19.55
C LEU A 76 -20.88 -13.26 19.85
N ARG A 77 -19.70 -13.87 19.74
CA ARG A 77 -19.49 -15.28 20.09
C ARG A 77 -19.73 -15.55 21.58
N ARG A 78 -19.20 -14.70 22.46
CA ARG A 78 -19.43 -14.79 23.92
C ARG A 78 -20.92 -14.64 24.25
N PHE A 79 -21.60 -13.68 23.61
CA PHE A 79 -23.04 -13.49 23.78
C PHE A 79 -23.82 -14.73 23.33
N GLN A 80 -23.54 -15.27 22.14
CA GLN A 80 -24.16 -16.48 21.63
C GLN A 80 -24.00 -17.66 22.60
N GLN A 81 -22.78 -17.88 23.13
CA GLN A 81 -22.51 -18.93 24.11
C GLN A 81 -23.38 -18.74 25.38
N SER A 82 -23.49 -17.50 25.88
CA SER A 82 -24.30 -17.21 27.07
C SER A 82 -25.80 -17.48 26.85
N VAL A 83 -26.31 -17.18 25.65
CA VAL A 83 -27.73 -17.41 25.29
C VAL A 83 -28.00 -18.91 25.21
N VAL A 84 -27.14 -19.67 24.53
CA VAL A 84 -27.27 -21.13 24.43
C VAL A 84 -27.24 -21.77 25.81
N GLN A 85 -26.31 -21.36 26.68
CA GLN A 85 -26.19 -21.88 28.04
C GLN A 85 -27.45 -21.60 28.88
N LYS A 86 -28.03 -20.39 28.79
CA LYS A 86 -29.30 -20.06 29.45
C LYS A 86 -30.46 -20.91 28.95
N GLN A 87 -30.56 -21.13 27.64
CA GLN A 87 -31.59 -21.99 27.05
C GLN A 87 -31.46 -23.43 27.51
N THR A 88 -30.24 -23.97 27.59
CA THR A 88 -30.02 -25.35 28.08
C THR A 88 -30.42 -25.50 29.55
N MET A 89 -30.03 -24.54 30.38
CA MET A 89 -30.41 -24.51 31.79
C MET A 89 -31.93 -24.42 31.96
N GLY A 90 -32.60 -23.52 31.23
CA GLY A 90 -34.05 -23.38 31.26
C GLY A 90 -34.78 -24.67 30.88
N HIS A 91 -34.28 -25.42 29.89
CA HIS A 91 -34.86 -26.70 29.51
C HIS A 91 -34.68 -27.78 30.59
N MET A 92 -33.50 -27.82 31.23
CA MET A 92 -33.18 -28.78 32.29
C MET A 92 -34.08 -28.64 33.53
N TYR A 93 -34.48 -27.41 33.88
CA TYR A 93 -35.38 -27.15 35.02
C TYR A 93 -36.87 -27.24 34.64
N SER A 94 -37.21 -27.52 33.38
CA SER A 94 -38.60 -27.70 32.90
C SER A 94 -39.03 -29.17 32.80
N LEU A 95 -38.11 -30.10 33.07
CA LEU A 95 -38.32 -31.56 33.16
C LEU A 95 -38.35 -31.99 34.63
#